data_AF-A0A258HHR8-F1
#
_entry.id   AF-A0A258HHR8-F1
#
_cell.length_a   1.000
_cell.length_b   1.000
_cell.length_c   1.000
_cell.angle_alpha   90.00
_cell.angle_beta   90.00
_cell.angle_gamma   90.00
#
_symmetry.space_group_name_H-M   'P 1'
#
loop_
_entity.id
_entity.type
_entity.pdbx_description
1 polymer ?
#
loop_
_entity_poly.entity_id
_entity_poly.type
_entity_poly.pdbx_seq_one_letter_code
_entity_poly.pdbx_strand_id
1 'polypeptide(L)'
;MLSIGACLVDTDDPEPGFYVELQPDREGVLDSAMAVGGFTLDGVRASGTAPEAAMQRFADWIDSVTPAGHRPVMVGFNAVFDWMFVADYFHRYLGRNPFGHSALDIKAFYLGVTGSSWPGTSMNFVAERYGLSITLTHNALDDARDQAALFRAVRGELDARV
;
A
#
# COMPACT_ATOMS: atom_id res chain seq x y z
N MET A 1 4.52 8.27 -8.90
CA MET A 1 4.59 6.94 -8.29
C MET A 1 5.63 6.13 -9.05
N LEU A 2 6.58 5.49 -8.37
CA LEU A 2 7.70 4.76 -9.01
C LEU A 2 7.63 3.25 -8.77
N SER A 3 6.88 2.80 -7.77
CA SER A 3 6.59 1.39 -7.54
C SER A 3 5.19 1.23 -6.94
N ILE A 4 4.60 0.05 -7.14
CA ILE A 4 3.37 -0.38 -6.49
C ILE A 4 3.66 -1.75 -5.87
N GLY A 5 3.30 -1.89 -4.59
CA GLY A 5 3.29 -3.16 -3.89
C GLY A 5 1.92 -3.38 -3.25
N ALA A 6 1.42 -4.61 -3.32
CA ALA A 6 0.15 -4.97 -2.69
C ALA A 6 0.17 -6.45 -2.25
N CYS A 7 -0.54 -6.76 -1.18
CA CYS A 7 -0.79 -8.12 -0.74
C CYS A 7 -2.20 -8.24 -0.18
N LEU A 8 -2.70 -9.47 -0.05
CA LEU A 8 -3.95 -9.71 0.66
C LEU A 8 -3.76 -9.52 2.17
N VAL A 9 -4.73 -8.89 2.82
CA VAL A 9 -4.66 -8.58 4.25
C VAL A 9 -5.09 -9.77 5.11
N ASP A 10 -6.12 -10.49 4.69
CA ASP A 10 -6.76 -11.57 5.46
C ASP A 10 -6.46 -12.94 4.84
N THR A 11 -5.19 -13.32 4.86
CA THR A 11 -4.73 -14.62 4.36
C THR A 11 -3.66 -15.18 5.29
N ASP A 12 -3.72 -16.50 5.52
CA ASP A 12 -2.66 -17.26 6.20
C ASP A 12 -1.43 -17.43 5.30
N ASP A 13 -1.60 -17.23 3.99
CA ASP A 13 -0.53 -17.25 2.99
C ASP A 13 -0.34 -15.85 2.39
N PRO A 14 0.72 -15.09 2.77
CA PRO A 14 1.02 -13.77 2.25
C PRO A 14 1.67 -13.80 0.84
N GLU A 15 1.80 -14.98 0.21
CA GLU A 15 2.54 -15.15 -1.06
C GLU A 15 1.86 -14.63 -2.34
N PRO A 16 0.53 -14.51 -2.51
CA PRO A 16 0.03 -13.77 -3.66
C PRO A 16 0.17 -12.27 -3.38
N GLY A 17 1.40 -11.77 -3.55
CA GLY A 17 1.74 -10.37 -3.60
C GLY A 17 1.84 -9.86 -5.03
N PHE A 18 1.68 -8.56 -5.20
CA PHE A 18 1.92 -7.86 -6.44
C PHE A 18 3.04 -6.84 -6.25
N TYR A 19 3.97 -6.80 -7.20
CA TYR A 19 5.02 -5.79 -7.24
C TYR A 19 5.28 -5.36 -8.69
N VAL A 20 5.40 -4.06 -8.90
CA VAL A 20 5.85 -3.48 -10.16
C VAL A 20 6.56 -2.16 -9.92
N GLU A 21 7.62 -1.92 -10.67
CA GLU A 21 8.27 -0.61 -10.81
C GLU A 21 7.77 0.08 -12.08
N LEU A 22 7.50 1.37 -12.00
CA LEU A 22 6.91 2.19 -13.06
C LEU A 22 7.92 3.18 -13.57
N GLN A 23 8.01 3.34 -14.89
CA GLN A 23 8.74 4.45 -15.48
C GLN A 23 8.14 5.79 -15.01
N PRO A 24 8.96 6.82 -14.74
CA PRO A 24 8.44 8.15 -14.42
C PRO A 24 7.58 8.71 -15.56
N ASP A 25 6.41 9.24 -15.23
CA ASP A 25 5.46 9.83 -16.19
C ASP A 25 5.48 11.36 -16.23
N ARG A 26 6.32 11.98 -15.39
CA ARG A 26 6.49 13.42 -15.29
C ARG A 26 7.95 13.78 -15.12
N GLU A 27 8.33 14.94 -15.65
CA GLU A 27 9.59 15.59 -15.34
C GLU A 27 9.49 16.34 -14.00
N GLY A 28 10.58 16.37 -13.22
CA GLY A 28 10.63 17.06 -11.92
C GLY A 28 10.31 16.17 -10.71
N VAL A 29 11.02 15.04 -10.57
CA VAL A 29 11.00 14.26 -9.34
C VAL A 29 11.80 14.99 -8.27
N LEU A 30 11.18 15.26 -7.11
CA LEU A 30 11.87 15.79 -5.94
C LEU A 30 12.99 14.83 -5.55
N ASP A 31 14.23 15.32 -5.41
CA ASP A 31 15.38 14.50 -5.00
C ASP A 31 15.11 13.72 -3.69
N SER A 32 14.30 14.28 -2.79
CA SER A 32 13.87 13.64 -1.55
C SER A 32 12.98 12.40 -1.76
N ALA A 33 12.25 12.30 -2.87
CA ALA A 33 11.42 11.14 -3.19
C ALA A 33 12.26 9.95 -3.71
N MET A 34 13.45 10.23 -4.27
CA MET A 34 14.37 9.19 -4.73
C MET A 34 15.11 8.48 -3.58
N ALA A 35 15.48 9.24 -2.53
CA ALA A 35 16.24 8.71 -1.41
C ALA A 35 15.48 7.65 -0.60
N VAL A 36 14.15 7.62 -0.71
CA VAL A 36 13.30 6.67 0.02
C VAL A 36 13.32 5.30 -0.66
N GLY A 37 13.10 5.18 -1.97
CA GLY A 37 12.87 3.89 -2.62
C GLY A 37 14.11 3.08 -3.03
N GLY A 38 15.34 3.56 -2.77
CA GLY A 38 16.57 2.86 -3.22
C GLY A 38 16.79 2.84 -4.74
N PHE A 39 16.00 3.61 -5.49
CA PHE A 39 16.06 3.69 -6.95
C PHE A 39 16.90 4.88 -7.44
N THR A 40 17.52 4.74 -8.61
CA THR A 40 17.97 5.89 -9.41
C THR A 40 16.94 6.19 -10.49
N LEU A 41 16.69 7.47 -10.77
CA LEU A 41 15.76 7.89 -11.84
C LEU A 41 16.11 7.26 -13.19
N ASP A 42 17.41 7.22 -13.52
CA ASP A 42 17.87 6.64 -14.78
C ASP A 42 17.72 5.13 -14.80
N GLY A 43 17.86 4.46 -13.64
CA GLY A 43 17.57 3.04 -13.49
C GLY A 43 16.10 2.74 -13.78
N VAL A 44 15.18 3.41 -13.09
CA VAL A 44 13.73 3.16 -13.24
C VAL A 44 13.20 3.63 -14.59
N ARG A 45 13.79 4.66 -15.21
CA ARG A 45 13.51 5.01 -16.61
C ARG A 45 13.89 3.88 -17.57
N ALA A 46 15.01 3.19 -17.33
CA ALA A 46 15.50 2.14 -18.20
C ALA A 46 14.81 0.78 -17.97
N SER A 47 14.51 0.42 -16.71
CA SER A 47 13.99 -0.90 -16.34
C SER A 47 12.52 -0.93 -15.93
N GLY A 48 11.92 0.23 -15.63
CA GLY A 48 10.53 0.31 -15.19
C GLY A 48 9.53 -0.09 -16.27
N THR A 49 8.34 -0.51 -15.85
CA THR A 49 7.21 -0.78 -16.75
C THR A 49 6.54 0.55 -17.12
N ALA A 50 6.13 0.70 -18.38
CA ALA A 50 5.34 1.86 -18.80
C ALA A 50 4.09 2.02 -17.90
N PRO A 51 3.74 3.24 -17.44
CA PRO A 51 2.69 3.42 -16.43
C PRO A 51 1.35 2.76 -16.76
N GLU A 52 0.90 2.87 -18.02
CA GLU A 52 -0.34 2.23 -18.47
C GLU A 52 -0.28 0.70 -18.35
N ALA A 53 0.82 0.09 -18.80
CA ALA A 53 1.03 -1.35 -18.68
C ALA A 53 1.16 -1.80 -17.22
N ALA A 54 1.79 -1.00 -16.36
CA ALA A 54 1.91 -1.30 -14.93
C ALA A 54 0.53 -1.25 -14.24
N MET A 55 -0.27 -0.24 -14.55
CA MET A 55 -1.64 -0.13 -14.02
C MET A 55 -2.54 -1.26 -14.55
N GLN A 56 -2.41 -1.66 -15.82
CA GLN A 56 -3.16 -2.80 -16.36
C GLN A 56 -2.80 -4.09 -15.62
N ARG A 57 -1.51 -4.37 -15.43
CA ARG A 57 -1.05 -5.54 -14.65
C ARG A 57 -1.61 -5.51 -13.21
N PHE A 58 -1.67 -4.32 -12.60
CA PHE A 58 -2.23 -4.19 -11.27
C PHE A 58 -3.74 -4.43 -11.25
N ALA A 59 -4.47 -3.91 -12.23
CA ALA A 59 -5.91 -4.18 -12.40
C ALA A 59 -6.17 -5.68 -12.56
N ASP A 60 -5.41 -6.35 -13.41
CA ASP A 60 -5.54 -7.80 -13.67
C ASP A 60 -5.27 -8.60 -12.40
N TRP A 61 -4.27 -8.21 -11.61
CA TRP A 61 -3.99 -8.84 -10.32
C TRP A 61 -5.15 -8.63 -9.34
N ILE A 62 -5.66 -7.39 -9.19
CA ILE A 62 -6.80 -7.08 -8.33
C ILE A 62 -8.02 -7.93 -8.72
N ASP A 63 -8.32 -8.00 -10.02
CA ASP A 63 -9.45 -8.78 -10.55
C ASP A 63 -9.25 -10.28 -10.26
N SER A 64 -8.00 -10.79 -10.33
CA SER A 64 -7.68 -12.19 -10.05
C SER A 64 -7.82 -12.60 -8.58
N VAL A 65 -7.58 -11.67 -7.64
CA VAL A 65 -7.63 -11.93 -6.20
C VAL A 65 -8.96 -11.50 -5.56
N THR A 66 -9.80 -10.76 -6.29
CA THR A 66 -11.12 -10.33 -5.80
C THR A 66 -12.16 -11.42 -6.07
N PRO A 67 -12.83 -11.96 -5.03
CA PRO A 67 -13.89 -12.94 -5.24
C PRO A 67 -15.04 -12.39 -6.09
N ALA A 68 -15.66 -13.26 -6.90
CA ALA A 68 -16.79 -12.88 -7.73
C ALA A 68 -17.91 -12.21 -6.90
N GLY A 69 -18.46 -11.11 -7.41
CA GLY A 69 -19.51 -10.35 -6.73
C GLY A 69 -19.03 -9.45 -5.58
N HIS A 70 -17.73 -9.41 -5.29
CA HIS A 70 -17.16 -8.54 -4.27
C HIS A 70 -16.44 -7.35 -4.90
N ARG A 71 -16.24 -6.30 -4.10
CA ARG A 71 -15.46 -5.12 -4.48
C ARG A 71 -14.18 -5.08 -3.64
N PRO A 72 -13.00 -4.85 -4.25
CA PRO A 72 -11.76 -4.76 -3.49
C PRO A 72 -11.75 -3.51 -2.61
N VAL A 73 -11.14 -3.61 -1.44
CA VAL A 73 -10.91 -2.48 -0.52
C VAL A 73 -9.40 -2.27 -0.40
N MET A 74 -8.94 -1.07 -0.73
CA MET A 74 -7.56 -0.68 -0.47
C MET A 74 -7.38 -0.42 1.02
N VAL A 75 -6.36 -1.03 1.62
CA VAL A 75 -5.97 -0.85 3.02
C VAL A 75 -4.54 -0.30 3.04
N GLY A 76 -4.28 0.75 3.81
CA GLY A 76 -2.94 1.35 3.89
C GLY A 76 -2.71 2.09 5.20
N PHE A 77 -1.44 2.20 5.61
CA PHE A 77 -1.07 2.84 6.87
C PHE A 77 -1.31 4.34 6.88
N ASN A 78 -1.09 4.99 5.73
CA ASN A 78 -1.51 6.36 5.48
C ASN A 78 -2.38 6.36 4.22
N ALA A 79 -3.53 5.69 4.30
CA ALA A 79 -4.36 5.39 3.15
C ALA A 79 -4.79 6.65 2.39
N VAL A 80 -4.99 7.78 3.07
CA VAL A 80 -5.29 9.07 2.41
C VAL A 80 -4.19 9.47 1.42
N PHE A 81 -2.93 9.30 1.81
CA PHE A 81 -1.79 9.63 0.97
C PHE A 81 -1.60 8.62 -0.15
N ASP A 82 -1.60 7.33 0.17
CA ASP A 82 -1.35 6.28 -0.83
C ASP A 82 -2.49 6.18 -1.86
N TRP A 83 -3.74 6.25 -1.39
CA TRP A 83 -4.93 6.12 -2.24
C TRP A 83 -5.02 7.25 -3.28
N MET A 84 -4.63 8.48 -2.97
CA MET A 84 -4.71 9.56 -3.97
C MET A 84 -3.81 9.29 -5.18
N PHE A 85 -2.63 8.68 -5.00
CA PHE A 85 -1.76 8.31 -6.13
C PHE A 85 -2.32 7.12 -6.90
N VAL A 86 -2.77 6.09 -6.19
CA VAL A 86 -3.35 4.89 -6.80
C VAL A 86 -4.60 5.27 -7.62
N ALA A 87 -5.50 6.07 -7.05
CA ALA A 87 -6.71 6.55 -7.72
C ALA A 87 -6.39 7.43 -8.93
N ASP A 88 -5.47 8.39 -8.81
CA ASP A 88 -5.01 9.24 -9.92
C ASP A 88 -4.46 8.41 -11.07
N TYR A 89 -3.57 7.45 -10.80
CA TYR A 89 -2.97 6.62 -11.85
C TYR A 89 -4.00 5.69 -12.49
N PHE A 90 -4.90 5.11 -11.72
CA PHE A 90 -5.99 4.28 -12.26
C PHE A 90 -6.90 5.08 -13.20
N HIS A 91 -7.33 6.27 -12.79
CA HIS A 91 -8.16 7.13 -13.64
C HIS A 91 -7.39 7.65 -14.86
N ARG A 92 -6.12 8.05 -14.68
CA ARG A 92 -5.30 8.59 -15.78
C ARG A 92 -5.04 7.56 -16.87
N TYR A 93 -4.70 6.33 -16.49
CA TYR A 93 -4.23 5.33 -17.45
C TYR A 93 -5.31 4.35 -17.90
N LEU A 94 -6.26 4.00 -17.03
CA LEU A 94 -7.31 3.01 -17.34
C LEU A 94 -8.72 3.59 -17.35
N GLY A 95 -8.89 4.88 -17.03
CA GLY A 95 -10.20 5.55 -16.99
C GLY A 95 -11.11 5.11 -15.84
N ARG A 96 -10.69 4.16 -15.01
CA ARG A 96 -11.47 3.56 -13.91
C ARG A 96 -10.59 3.29 -12.70
N ASN A 97 -11.17 3.31 -11.51
CA ASN A 97 -10.52 2.92 -10.26
C ASN A 97 -11.30 1.75 -9.60
N PRO A 98 -10.71 0.55 -9.47
CA PRO A 98 -11.41 -0.62 -8.92
C PRO A 98 -11.77 -0.45 -7.43
N PHE A 99 -10.99 0.33 -6.68
CA PHE A 99 -11.24 0.61 -5.26
C PHE A 99 -12.32 1.69 -5.06
N GLY A 100 -12.67 2.43 -6.12
CA GLY A 100 -13.52 3.63 -6.09
C GLY A 100 -13.11 4.64 -5.00
N HIS A 101 -14.06 5.40 -4.46
CA HIS A 101 -13.79 6.67 -3.72
C HIS A 101 -13.32 6.56 -2.25
N SER A 102 -12.93 5.37 -1.77
CA SER A 102 -12.57 5.17 -0.37
C SER A 102 -11.49 4.10 -0.17
N ALA A 103 -10.73 4.23 0.91
CA ALA A 103 -9.77 3.25 1.40
C ALA A 103 -9.87 3.14 2.93
N LEU A 104 -9.39 2.03 3.49
CA LEU A 104 -9.32 1.80 4.92
C LEU A 104 -7.95 2.26 5.46
N ASP A 105 -7.98 3.25 6.35
CA ASP A 105 -6.78 3.82 6.95
C ASP A 105 -6.43 3.10 8.25
N ILE A 106 -5.30 2.38 8.26
CA ILE A 106 -4.86 1.56 9.41
C ILE A 106 -4.54 2.46 10.61
N LYS A 107 -3.97 3.64 10.37
CA LYS A 107 -3.58 4.58 11.43
C LYS A 107 -4.81 5.14 12.16
N ALA A 108 -5.85 5.50 11.43
CA ALA A 108 -7.14 5.91 11.98
C ALA A 108 -7.86 4.75 12.67
N PHE A 109 -7.80 3.54 12.09
CA PHE A 109 -8.34 2.33 12.73
C PHE A 109 -7.66 2.05 14.07
N TYR A 110 -6.32 2.08 14.13
CA TYR A 110 -5.54 1.96 15.34
C TYR A 110 -5.91 3.01 16.40
N LEU A 111 -6.07 4.26 15.98
CA LEU A 111 -6.53 5.34 16.87
C LEU A 111 -7.88 5.00 17.51
N GLY A 112 -8.84 4.53 16.71
CA GLY A 112 -10.18 4.16 17.16
C GLY A 112 -10.19 2.96 18.10
N VAL A 113 -9.38 1.93 17.82
CA VAL A 113 -9.26 0.73 18.67
C VAL A 113 -8.60 1.07 20.01
N THR A 114 -7.52 1.85 19.98
CA THR A 114 -6.65 1.99 21.16
C THR A 114 -6.92 3.23 22.00
N GLY A 115 -7.57 4.26 21.45
CA GLY A 115 -7.69 5.57 22.10
C GLY A 115 -6.34 6.30 22.25
N SER A 116 -5.34 5.94 21.45
CA SER A 116 -4.01 6.58 21.47
C SER A 116 -4.08 8.08 21.11
N SER A 117 -2.95 8.77 21.19
CA SER A 117 -2.81 10.11 20.62
C SER A 117 -2.39 10.03 19.15
N TRP A 118 -2.65 11.08 18.36
CA TRP A 118 -2.20 11.12 16.95
C TRP A 118 -0.67 10.92 16.79
N PRO A 119 0.22 11.55 17.60
CA PRO A 119 1.64 11.23 17.55
C PRO A 119 1.95 9.76 17.87
N GLY A 120 1.19 9.16 18.80
CA GLY A 120 1.30 7.76 19.19
C GLY A 120 0.74 6.75 18.18
N THR A 121 0.41 7.20 16.96
CA THR A 121 -0.02 6.35 15.84
C THR A 121 1.05 6.26 14.73
N SER A 122 2.29 6.68 14.99
CA SER A 122 3.40 6.45 14.06
C SER A 122 3.66 4.95 13.90
N MET A 123 4.13 4.53 12.72
CA MET A 123 4.34 3.11 12.41
C MET A 123 5.26 2.44 13.44
N ASN A 124 6.33 3.13 13.87
CA ASN A 124 7.26 2.60 14.88
C ASN A 124 6.58 2.33 16.23
N PHE A 125 5.76 3.26 16.74
CA PHE A 125 5.06 3.06 18.01
C PHE A 125 4.03 1.94 17.93
N VAL A 126 3.33 1.85 16.80
CA VAL A 126 2.34 0.79 16.58
C VAL A 126 3.03 -0.57 16.47
N ALA A 127 4.12 -0.67 15.70
CA ALA A 127 4.89 -1.90 15.56
C ALA A 127 5.47 -2.36 16.91
N GLU A 128 6.05 -1.45 17.69
CA GLU A 128 6.59 -1.73 19.02
C GLU A 128 5.51 -2.30 19.96
N ARG A 129 4.32 -1.68 19.98
CA ARG A 129 3.18 -2.15 20.80
C ARG A 129 2.81 -3.60 20.51
N TYR A 130 2.83 -4.00 19.24
CA TYR A 130 2.45 -5.34 18.81
C TYR A 130 3.65 -6.30 18.69
N GLY A 131 4.85 -5.88 19.09
CA GLY A 131 6.06 -6.71 18.99
C GLY A 131 6.46 -7.06 17.55
N LEU A 132 6.06 -6.25 16.57
CA LEU A 132 6.34 -6.48 15.16
C LEU A 132 7.69 -5.86 14.80
N SER A 133 8.55 -6.65 14.15
CA SER A 133 9.81 -6.17 13.57
C SER A 133 9.58 -5.71 12.14
N ILE A 134 9.21 -4.44 11.97
CA ILE A 134 9.05 -3.79 10.65
C ILE A 134 10.42 -3.30 10.20
N THR A 135 10.89 -3.81 9.07
CA THR A 135 12.10 -3.29 8.41
C THR A 135 11.63 -2.47 7.24
N LEU A 136 11.74 -1.14 7.32
CA LEU A 136 11.47 -0.26 6.17
C LEU A 136 12.54 -0.52 5.10
N THR A 137 12.36 -1.59 4.31
CA THR A 137 13.22 -1.91 3.17
C THR A 137 12.99 -0.93 2.02
N HIS A 138 11.89 -0.15 2.10
CA HIS A 138 11.41 0.74 1.07
C HIS A 138 11.10 0.04 -0.27
N ASN A 139 10.98 -1.29 -0.22
CA ASN A 139 10.32 -2.07 -1.26
C ASN A 139 8.81 -2.02 -0.99
N ALA A 140 8.05 -1.55 -1.97
CA ALA A 140 6.62 -1.33 -1.79
C ALA A 140 5.83 -2.60 -1.42
N LEU A 141 6.28 -3.80 -1.84
CA LEU A 141 5.61 -5.05 -1.49
C LEU A 141 5.92 -5.48 -0.05
N ASP A 142 7.16 -5.33 0.40
CA ASP A 142 7.52 -5.60 1.78
C ASP A 142 6.81 -4.62 2.73
N ASP A 143 6.75 -3.34 2.37
CA ASP A 143 5.98 -2.34 3.10
C ASP A 143 4.48 -2.72 3.18
N ALA A 144 3.89 -3.21 2.08
CA ALA A 144 2.50 -3.66 2.08
C ALA A 144 2.28 -4.87 3.03
N ARG A 145 3.24 -5.80 3.09
CA ARG A 145 3.18 -6.97 3.99
C ARG A 145 3.30 -6.57 5.46
N ASP A 146 4.21 -5.65 5.78
CA ASP A 146 4.37 -5.11 7.13
C ASP A 146 3.09 -4.38 7.58
N GLN A 147 2.49 -3.60 6.68
CA GLN A 147 1.20 -2.94 6.94
C GLN A 147 0.06 -3.95 7.14
N ALA A 148 0.01 -5.02 6.37
CA ALA A 148 -0.99 -6.08 6.54
C ALA A 148 -0.83 -6.81 7.89
N ALA A 149 0.41 -7.12 8.30
CA ALA A 149 0.70 -7.71 9.61
C ALA A 149 0.25 -6.79 10.77
N LEU A 150 0.55 -5.50 10.65
CA LEU A 150 0.12 -4.49 11.61
C LEU A 150 -1.40 -4.41 11.69
N PHE A 151 -2.10 -4.35 10.56
CA PHE A 151 -3.56 -4.30 10.54
C PHE A 151 -4.18 -5.52 11.22
N ARG A 152 -3.69 -6.73 10.93
CA ARG A 152 -4.15 -7.96 11.58
C ARG A 152 -3.94 -7.92 13.10
N ALA A 153 -2.81 -7.39 13.57
CA ALA A 153 -2.54 -7.26 15.00
C ALA A 153 -3.53 -6.30 15.69
N VAL A 154 -3.82 -5.14 15.08
CA VAL A 154 -4.80 -4.18 15.60
C VAL A 154 -6.20 -4.79 15.64
N ARG A 155 -6.60 -5.50 14.58
CA ARG A 155 -7.90 -6.17 14.54
C ARG A 155 -8.00 -7.25 15.62
N GLY A 156 -6.94 -8.04 15.83
CA GLY A 156 -6.90 -9.04 16.89
C GLY A 156 -7.09 -8.42 18.30
N GLU A 157 -6.55 -7.22 18.55
CA GLU A 157 -6.82 -6.50 19.80
C GLU A 157 -8.29 -6.06 19.92
N LEU A 158 -8.92 -5.63 18.82
CA LEU A 158 -10.34 -5.30 18.81
C LEU A 158 -11.19 -6.54 19.08
N ASP A 159 -10.93 -7.65 18.40
CA ASP A 159 -11.69 -8.90 18.53
C ASP A 159 -11.60 -9.48 19.95
N ALA A 160 -10.47 -9.32 20.63
CA ALA A 160 -10.28 -9.75 22.02
C ALA A 160 -11.05 -8.90 23.06
N ARG A 161 -11.62 -7.76 22.66
CA ARG A 161 -12.40 -6.86 23.53
C ARG A 161 -13.91 -7.10 23.44
N VAL A 162 -14.37 -7.85 22.45
CA VAL A 162 -15.79 -8.16 22.19
C VAL A 162 -16.13 -9.52 22.78
#